data_AF-A0A8T1U7Q4-F1
#
_entry.id   AF-A0A8T1U7Q4-F1
#
_cell.length_a   1.000
_cell.length_b   1.000
_cell.length_c   1.000
_cell.angle_alpha   90.00
_cell.angle_beta   90.00
_cell.angle_gamma   90.00
#
_symmetry.space_group_name_H-M   'P 1'
#
loop_
_entity.id
_entity.type
_entity.pdbx_description
1 polymer ?
#
loop_
_entity_poly.entity_id
_entity_poly.type
_entity_poly.pdbx_seq_one_letter_code
_entity_poly.pdbx_strand_id
1 'polypeptide(L)'
;MIENLKSVGFVQDVAVQIGQHVHLPSLRHHHKRYFNTDVPGDFVVSERDEALPMVAWGRRLGSAVNDMRAAKGYVSQMAKSKEELEKLGFCSTWITERDWTEKVIPSFKMHRQEFGHCIVKSDFKVPSMADQSVGNAHWADWN
;
A
#
# COMPACT_ATOMS: atom_id res chain seq x y z
N MET A 1 40.18 10.05 6.80
CA MET A 1 39.49 9.66 5.54
C MET A 1 37.97 9.60 5.72
N ILE A 2 37.44 8.74 6.61
CA ILE A 2 35.99 8.62 6.86
C ILE A 2 35.36 9.93 7.36
N GLU A 3 36.05 10.70 8.21
CA GLU A 3 35.53 12.00 8.69
C GLU A 3 35.46 13.09 7.60
N ASN A 4 36.42 13.12 6.67
CA ASN A 4 36.38 14.03 5.53
C ASN A 4 35.24 13.69 4.55
N LEU A 5 34.89 12.41 4.44
CA LEU A 5 33.73 11.99 3.64
C LEU A 5 32.43 12.45 4.31
N LYS A 6 32.31 12.31 5.64
CA LYS A 6 31.14 12.80 6.38
C LYS A 6 30.98 14.33 6.26
N SER A 7 32.07 15.10 6.28
CA SER A 7 31.99 16.57 6.21
C SER A 7 31.55 17.11 4.85
N VAL A 8 31.72 16.35 3.77
CA VAL A 8 31.22 16.70 2.42
C VAL A 8 29.86 16.08 2.11
N GLY A 9 29.18 15.51 3.12
CA GLY A 9 27.87 14.91 2.95
C GLY A 9 27.87 13.55 2.27
N PHE A 10 29.01 12.83 2.24
CA PHE A 10 29.08 11.48 1.68
C PHE A 10 28.21 10.52 2.49
N VAL A 11 27.29 9.87 1.79
CA VAL A 11 26.36 8.89 2.37
C VAL A 11 26.90 7.49 2.13
N GLN A 12 27.33 6.83 3.21
CA GLN A 12 27.94 5.50 3.13
C GLN A 12 26.91 4.38 2.82
N ASP A 13 25.64 4.60 3.17
CA ASP A 13 24.53 3.69 2.87
C ASP A 13 23.39 4.47 2.20
N VAL A 14 23.57 4.73 0.91
CA VAL A 14 22.63 5.51 0.08
C VAL A 14 21.25 4.87 0.09
N ALA A 15 21.18 3.54 0.11
CA ALA A 15 19.92 2.81 0.12
C ALA A 15 19.13 3.11 1.40
N VAL A 16 19.74 2.99 2.59
CA VAL A 16 19.11 3.36 3.86
C VAL A 16 18.67 4.81 3.89
N GLN A 17 19.49 5.73 3.38
CA GLN A 17 19.14 7.14 3.40
C GLN A 17 17.95 7.46 2.48
N ILE A 18 17.91 6.87 1.28
CA ILE A 18 16.76 7.01 0.37
C ILE A 18 15.51 6.38 1.00
N GLY A 19 15.63 5.22 1.65
CA GLY A 19 14.55 4.61 2.43
C GLY A 19 13.94 5.58 3.44
N GLN A 20 14.78 6.14 4.30
CA GLN A 20 14.36 6.98 5.41
C GLN A 20 13.86 8.37 4.99
N HIS A 21 14.53 9.00 4.02
CA HIS A 21 14.30 10.41 3.70
C HIS A 21 13.46 10.62 2.43
N VAL A 22 13.19 9.55 1.68
CA VAL A 22 12.42 9.64 0.44
C VAL A 22 11.25 8.68 0.46
N HIS A 23 11.49 7.38 0.61
CA HIS A 23 10.42 6.39 0.50
C HIS A 23 9.42 6.48 1.66
N LEU A 24 9.87 6.56 2.92
CA LEU A 24 8.96 6.67 4.06
C LEU A 24 8.13 7.96 4.06
N PRO A 25 8.70 9.17 3.87
CA PRO A 25 7.89 10.38 3.73
C PRO A 25 6.85 10.28 2.61
N SER A 26 7.23 9.72 1.46
CA SER A 26 6.32 9.55 0.32
C SER A 26 5.22 8.53 0.63
N LEU A 27 5.54 7.45 1.34
CA LEU A 27 4.58 6.45 1.80
C LEU A 27 3.60 7.02 2.84
N ARG A 28 4.09 7.83 3.79
CA ARG A 28 3.25 8.58 4.73
C ARG A 28 2.30 9.51 4.01
N HIS A 29 2.80 10.24 3.00
CA HIS A 29 1.97 11.13 2.19
C HIS A 29 0.89 10.33 1.44
N HIS A 30 1.25 9.21 0.80
CA HIS A 30 0.29 8.32 0.15
C HIS A 30 -0.78 7.82 1.13
N HIS A 31 -0.37 7.35 2.32
CA HIS A 31 -1.29 6.91 3.36
C HIS A 31 -2.22 8.04 3.82
N LYS A 32 -1.72 9.26 3.98
CA LYS A 32 -2.57 10.42 4.33
C LYS A 32 -3.62 10.72 3.26
N ARG A 33 -3.29 10.50 1.99
CA ARG A 33 -4.17 10.81 0.84
C ARG A 33 -5.19 9.72 0.55
N TYR A 34 -4.78 8.45 0.65
CA TYR A 34 -5.57 7.30 0.23
C TYR A 34 -5.96 6.36 1.38
N PHE A 35 -5.53 6.69 2.60
CA PHE A 35 -5.78 5.91 3.83
C PHE A 35 -5.29 4.47 3.75
N ASN A 36 -4.27 4.20 2.93
CA ASN A 36 -3.63 2.90 2.79
C ASN A 36 -2.19 3.02 2.30
N THR A 37 -1.45 1.91 2.40
CA THR A 37 -0.08 1.76 1.89
C THR A 37 0.00 0.91 0.63
N ASP A 38 -1.13 0.60 0.00
CA ASP A 38 -1.23 -0.24 -1.20
C ASP A 38 -0.93 0.59 -2.45
N VAL A 39 0.33 1.03 -2.56
CA VAL A 39 0.79 1.87 -3.66
C VAL A 39 0.82 1.06 -4.98
N PRO A 40 0.15 1.51 -6.06
CA PRO A 40 0.24 0.89 -7.39
C PRO A 40 1.68 0.84 -7.89
N GLY A 41 2.07 -0.24 -8.57
CA GLY A 41 3.47 -0.45 -8.96
C GLY A 41 4.05 0.61 -9.91
N ASP A 42 3.20 1.24 -10.72
CA ASP A 42 3.53 2.32 -11.64
C ASP A 42 3.39 3.73 -11.03
N PHE A 43 2.99 3.83 -9.76
CA PHE A 43 2.80 5.11 -9.09
C PHE A 43 4.12 5.91 -9.02
N VAL A 44 4.04 7.16 -9.43
CA VAL A 44 5.13 8.15 -9.42
C VAL A 44 4.74 9.33 -8.55
N VAL A 45 5.66 9.78 -7.69
CA VAL A 45 5.48 11.01 -6.92
C VAL A 45 5.40 12.21 -7.87
N SER A 46 4.36 13.03 -7.73
CA SER A 46 4.18 14.22 -8.57
C SER A 46 5.35 15.19 -8.40
N GLU A 47 5.79 15.78 -9.51
CA GLU A 47 6.86 16.80 -9.53
C GLU A 47 6.44 18.17 -8.99
N ARG A 48 5.20 18.30 -8.51
CA ARG A 48 4.67 19.54 -7.95
C ARG A 48 4.04 19.34 -6.58
N ASP A 49 4.42 18.24 -5.91
CA ASP A 49 3.94 17.95 -4.57
C ASP A 49 4.82 18.65 -3.53
N GLU A 50 4.46 19.90 -3.23
CA GLU A 50 5.19 20.74 -2.26
C GLU A 50 5.20 20.16 -0.84
N ALA A 51 4.34 19.18 -0.53
CA ALA A 51 4.37 18.48 0.75
C ALA A 51 5.51 17.45 0.85
N LEU A 52 6.24 17.20 -0.24
CA LEU A 52 7.37 16.28 -0.31
C LEU A 52 8.66 17.01 -0.72
N PRO A 53 9.83 16.56 -0.25
CA PRO A 53 11.09 17.15 -0.66
C PRO A 53 11.33 16.91 -2.16
N MET A 54 11.97 17.85 -2.85
CA MET A 54 12.23 17.75 -4.31
C MET A 54 12.93 16.46 -4.72
N VAL A 55 13.77 15.90 -3.84
CA VAL A 55 14.44 14.61 -4.10
C VAL A 55 13.45 13.44 -4.26
N ALA A 56 12.22 13.54 -3.74
CA ALA A 56 11.18 12.54 -3.89
C ALA A 56 10.40 12.68 -5.21
N TRP A 57 10.39 13.87 -5.81
CA TRP A 57 9.66 14.17 -7.03
C TRP A 57 10.11 13.31 -8.20
N GLY A 58 9.15 12.83 -9.01
CA GLY A 58 9.42 11.97 -10.17
C GLY A 58 9.87 10.55 -9.82
N ARG A 59 9.98 10.19 -8.53
CA ARG A 59 10.38 8.83 -8.14
C ARG A 59 9.21 7.86 -8.25
N ARG A 60 9.52 6.65 -8.75
CA ARG A 60 8.62 5.48 -8.78
C ARG A 60 8.46 4.88 -7.39
N LEU A 61 7.66 5.53 -6.54
CA LEU A 61 7.37 5.03 -5.19
C LEU A 61 6.74 3.63 -5.24
N GLY A 62 5.86 3.36 -6.22
CA GLY A 62 5.25 2.05 -6.42
C GLY A 62 6.26 0.91 -6.56
N SER A 63 7.26 1.12 -7.42
CA SER A 63 8.36 0.16 -7.62
C SER A 63 9.13 -0.08 -6.32
N ALA A 64 9.51 1.00 -5.62
CA ALA A 64 10.27 0.88 -4.37
C ALA A 64 9.48 0.13 -3.30
N VAL A 65 8.18 0.41 -3.18
CA VAL A 65 7.29 -0.29 -2.24
C VAL A 65 7.15 -1.78 -2.60
N ASN A 66 7.10 -2.13 -3.89
CA ASN A 66 7.13 -3.53 -4.31
C ASN A 66 8.46 -4.21 -3.98
N ASP A 67 9.59 -3.54 -4.17
CA ASP A 67 10.91 -4.07 -3.81
C ASP A 67 11.07 -4.22 -2.29
N MET A 68 10.50 -3.30 -1.50
CA MET A 68 10.39 -3.45 -0.04
C MET A 68 9.62 -4.71 0.33
N ARG A 69 8.43 -4.94 -0.23
CA ARG A 69 7.64 -6.16 0.04
C ARG A 69 8.37 -7.44 -0.38
N ALA A 70 9.10 -7.39 -1.48
CA ALA A 70 9.91 -8.51 -1.94
C ALA A 70 11.24 -8.66 -1.17
N ALA A 71 11.49 -7.83 -0.16
CA ALA A 71 12.75 -7.76 0.60
C ALA A 71 14.01 -7.58 -0.28
N LYS A 72 13.86 -7.02 -1.49
CA LYS A 72 14.93 -6.87 -2.48
C LYS A 72 15.80 -5.65 -2.17
N GLY A 73 16.83 -5.83 -1.34
CA GLY A 73 17.78 -4.74 -1.00
C GLY A 73 17.25 -3.72 0.02
N TYR A 74 16.08 -3.98 0.60
CA TYR A 74 15.44 -3.12 1.59
C TYR A 74 15.41 -3.70 3.01
N VAL A 75 15.96 -4.90 3.24
CA VAL A 75 15.92 -5.59 4.55
C VAL A 75 16.42 -4.71 5.70
N SER A 76 17.59 -4.08 5.55
CA SER A 76 18.17 -3.22 6.58
C SER A 76 17.33 -1.96 6.84
N GLN A 77 16.71 -1.42 5.80
CA GLN A 77 15.90 -0.20 5.86
C GLN A 77 14.57 -0.49 6.54
N MET A 78 13.90 -1.58 6.16
CA MET A 78 12.65 -2.03 6.76
C MET A 78 12.85 -2.40 8.23
N ALA A 79 13.98 -3.02 8.59
CA ALA A 79 14.30 -3.28 9.98
C ALA A 79 14.45 -1.99 10.80
N LYS A 80 15.16 -0.98 10.25
CA LYS A 80 15.34 0.33 10.90
C LYS A 80 14.04 1.13 11.05
N SER A 81 13.08 0.91 10.16
CA SER A 81 11.83 1.66 10.11
C SER A 81 10.61 0.80 10.45
N LYS A 82 10.82 -0.33 11.12
CA LYS A 82 9.80 -1.33 11.43
C LYS A 82 8.60 -0.73 12.16
N GLU A 83 8.85 -0.03 13.26
CA GLU A 83 7.79 0.56 14.09
C GLU A 83 6.93 1.56 13.30
N GLU A 84 7.57 2.34 12.41
CA GLU A 84 6.86 3.31 11.59
C GLU A 84 6.01 2.63 10.51
N LEU A 85 6.56 1.61 9.86
CA LEU A 85 5.84 0.79 8.88
C LEU A 85 4.64 0.09 9.52
N GLU A 86 4.78 -0.42 10.75
CA GLU A 86 3.68 -1.00 11.52
C GLU A 86 2.59 0.04 11.82
N LYS A 87 2.96 1.26 12.23
CA LYS A 87 2.01 2.36 12.46
C LYS A 87 1.24 2.78 11.20
N LEU A 88 1.86 2.66 10.03
CA LEU A 88 1.22 2.94 8.74
C LEU A 88 0.36 1.77 8.23
N GLY A 89 0.27 0.66 8.97
CA GLY A 89 -0.40 -0.55 8.51
C GLY A 89 0.25 -1.12 7.25
N PHE A 90 1.58 -0.95 7.10
CA PHE A 90 2.29 -1.45 5.94
C PHE A 90 2.29 -2.98 5.93
N CYS A 91 1.58 -3.56 4.95
CA CYS A 91 1.59 -4.98 4.72
C CYS A 91 2.94 -5.38 4.07
N SER A 92 3.82 -5.97 4.88
CA SER A 92 5.11 -6.51 4.45
C SER A 92 4.99 -7.90 3.81
N THR A 93 3.84 -8.57 3.99
CA THR A 93 3.53 -9.87 3.38
C THR A 93 2.84 -9.68 2.02
N TRP A 94 2.42 -10.79 1.40
CA TRP A 94 1.73 -10.75 0.10
C TRP A 94 0.36 -10.09 0.25
N ILE A 95 0.17 -8.91 -0.34
CA ILE A 95 -1.14 -8.22 -0.43
C ILE A 95 -2.23 -9.18 -0.90
N THR A 96 -1.90 -10.05 -1.85
CA THR A 96 -2.81 -11.07 -2.37
C THR A 96 -3.35 -11.96 -1.26
N GLU A 97 -2.51 -12.45 -0.34
CA GLU A 97 -2.93 -13.33 0.75
C GLU A 97 -3.79 -12.59 1.79
N ARG A 98 -3.40 -11.34 2.12
CA ARG A 98 -4.21 -10.44 2.95
C ARG A 98 -5.58 -10.21 2.32
N ASP A 99 -5.63 -9.82 1.06
CA ASP A 99 -6.87 -9.55 0.33
C ASP A 99 -7.73 -10.81 0.19
N TRP A 100 -7.12 -11.98 -0.02
CA TRP A 100 -7.84 -13.26 0.01
C TRP A 100 -8.52 -13.48 1.36
N THR A 101 -7.79 -13.26 2.45
CA THR A 101 -8.25 -13.53 3.81
C THR A 101 -9.29 -12.50 4.29
N GLU A 102 -9.04 -11.22 4.04
CA GLU A 102 -9.83 -10.10 4.57
C GLU A 102 -10.99 -9.70 3.67
N LYS A 103 -10.89 -9.93 2.36
CA LYS A 103 -11.91 -9.49 1.40
C LYS A 103 -12.57 -10.68 0.72
N VAL A 104 -11.78 -11.51 0.02
CA VAL A 104 -12.33 -12.53 -0.89
C VAL A 104 -13.06 -13.65 -0.15
N ILE A 105 -12.45 -14.25 0.89
CA ILE A 105 -13.07 -15.32 1.67
C ILE A 105 -14.35 -14.85 2.38
N PRO A 106 -14.39 -13.70 3.08
CA PRO A 106 -15.61 -13.15 3.64
C PRO A 106 -16.70 -12.90 2.60
N SER A 107 -16.34 -12.33 1.43
CA SER A 107 -17.30 -12.13 0.34
C SER A 107 -17.89 -13.46 -0.16
N PHE A 108 -17.08 -14.51 -0.32
CA PHE A 108 -17.59 -15.83 -0.70
C PHE A 108 -18.48 -16.47 0.37
N LYS A 109 -18.16 -16.29 1.66
CA LYS A 109 -19.02 -16.76 2.76
C LYS A 109 -20.39 -16.08 2.70
N MET A 110 -20.43 -14.77 2.50
CA MET A 110 -21.67 -14.00 2.36
C MET A 110 -22.46 -14.46 1.12
N HIS A 111 -21.81 -14.54 -0.04
CA HIS A 111 -22.47 -14.98 -1.27
C HIS A 111 -23.05 -16.40 -1.12
N ARG A 112 -22.35 -17.31 -0.45
CA ARG A 112 -22.87 -18.65 -0.19
C ARG A 112 -24.07 -18.65 0.75
N GLN A 113 -24.09 -17.78 1.76
CA GLN A 113 -25.24 -17.66 2.67
C GLN A 113 -26.49 -17.20 1.91
N GLU A 114 -26.34 -16.25 0.99
CA GLU A 114 -27.45 -15.68 0.21
C GLU A 114 -27.92 -16.60 -0.93
N PHE A 115 -26.98 -17.22 -1.67
CA PHE A 115 -27.28 -17.94 -2.91
C PHE A 115 -27.07 -19.46 -2.83
N GLY A 116 -26.58 -19.98 -1.71
CA GLY A 116 -26.32 -21.41 -1.49
C GLY A 116 -25.04 -21.94 -2.17
N HIS A 117 -24.32 -21.13 -2.95
CA HIS A 117 -23.10 -21.52 -3.67
C HIS A 117 -22.06 -20.38 -3.75
N CYS A 118 -20.84 -20.71 -4.18
CA CYS A 118 -19.74 -19.73 -4.38
C CYS A 118 -19.46 -19.39 -5.86
N ILE A 119 -20.32 -19.82 -6.79
CA ILE A 119 -20.19 -19.46 -8.21
C ILE A 119 -20.64 -18.01 -8.38
N VAL A 120 -19.68 -17.10 -8.56
CA VAL A 120 -19.92 -15.66 -8.75
C VAL A 120 -19.72 -15.34 -10.23
N LYS A 121 -20.73 -14.76 -10.87
CA LYS A 121 -20.60 -14.31 -12.27
C LYS A 121 -19.69 -13.08 -12.34
N SER A 122 -19.01 -12.89 -13.47
CA SER A 122 -18.07 -11.77 -13.68
C SER A 122 -18.71 -10.38 -13.62
N ASP A 123 -20.01 -10.30 -13.87
CA ASP A 123 -20.80 -9.07 -13.87
C ASP A 123 -21.42 -8.75 -12.49
N PHE A 124 -21.33 -9.67 -11.52
CA PHE A 124 -21.87 -9.49 -10.16
C PHE A 124 -21.30 -8.23 -9.49
N LYS A 125 -22.18 -7.41 -8.90
CA LYS A 125 -21.83 -6.17 -8.19
C LYS A 125 -22.28 -6.24 -6.73
N VAL A 126 -21.33 -6.06 -5.83
CA VAL A 126 -21.63 -5.82 -4.41
C VAL A 126 -22.10 -4.37 -4.27
N PRO A 127 -23.30 -4.10 -3.73
CA PRO A 127 -23.79 -2.75 -3.52
C PRO A 127 -22.86 -1.96 -2.60
N SER A 128 -22.65 -0.68 -2.90
CA SER A 128 -21.87 0.18 -2.02
C SER A 128 -22.68 0.52 -0.75
N MET A 129 -22.03 0.86 0.37
CA MET A 129 -22.76 1.28 1.58
C MET A 129 -23.69 2.49 1.34
N ALA A 130 -23.47 3.30 0.29
CA ALA A 130 -24.36 4.40 -0.08
C ALA A 130 -25.71 3.92 -0.64
N ASP A 131 -25.75 2.72 -1.24
CA ASP A 131 -26.94 2.14 -1.85
C ASP A 131 -27.83 1.39 -0.83
N GLN A 132 -27.34 1.19 0.40
CA GLN A 132 -28.05 0.48 1.48
C GLN A 132 -29.12 1.33 2.19
N SER A 133 -29.31 2.58 1.78
CA SER A 133 -30.36 3.47 2.31
C SER A 133 -31.78 3.09 1.83
N VAL A 134 -31.89 2.18 0.87
CA VAL A 134 -33.17 1.56 0.48
C VAL A 134 -33.40 0.36 1.39
N GLY A 135 -34.10 0.59 2.50
CA GLY A 135 -34.41 -0.44 3.50
C GLY A 135 -34.97 -1.71 2.87
N ASN A 136 -34.38 -2.85 3.24
CA ASN A 136 -34.80 -4.22 2.89
C ASN A 136 -34.59 -4.69 1.44
N ALA A 137 -33.56 -4.24 0.73
CA ALA A 137 -33.19 -4.89 -0.54
C ALA A 137 -32.53 -6.26 -0.27
N HIS A 138 -33.11 -7.34 -0.80
CA HIS A 138 -32.57 -8.69 -0.69
C HIS A 138 -31.45 -8.85 -1.74
N TRP A 139 -30.32 -9.49 -1.40
CA TRP A 139 -29.18 -9.63 -2.31
C TRP A 139 -29.54 -10.33 -3.64
N ALA A 140 -30.62 -11.13 -3.62
CA ALA A 140 -31.17 -11.79 -4.80
C ALA A 140 -31.79 -10.85 -5.85
N ASP A 141 -32.16 -9.62 -5.48
CA ASP A 141 -32.79 -8.66 -6.41
C ASP A 141 -31.79 -7.97 -7.35
N TRP A 142 -30.48 -8.20 -7.14
CA TRP A 142 -29.37 -7.55 -7.85
C TRP A 142 -28.73 -8.45 -8.90
N ASN A 143 -29.39 -9.56 -9.26
CA ASN A 143 -28.87 -10.62 -10.14
C ASN A 143 -29.76 -10.81 -11.38
#